data_AF-A0A1M4YIF6-F1
#
_entry.id   AF-A0A1M4YIF6-F1
#
_cell.length_a   1.000
_cell.length_b   1.000
_cell.length_c   1.000
_cell.angle_alpha   90.00
_cell.angle_beta   90.00
_cell.angle_gamma   90.00
#
_symmetry.space_group_name_H-M   'P 1'
#
loop_
_entity.id
_entity.type
_entity.pdbx_description
1 polymer ?
#
loop_
_entity_poly.entity_id
_entity_poly.type
_entity_poly.pdbx_seq_one_letter_code
_entity_poly.pdbx_strand_id
1 'polypeptide(L)' 'MRSAGLQGVVRGKKVTATNPDAAQPCPDDKVNRAFVAKVPNQLWVSDFTYVSSWQDMVYV' A
#
# COMPACT_ATOMS: atom_id res chain seq x y z
N MET A 1 7.86 -3.45 -12.88
CA MET A 1 8.57 -3.75 -11.62
C MET A 1 9.38 -5.04 -11.72
N ARG A 2 8.77 -6.23 -11.85
CA ARG A 2 9.52 -7.50 -12.01
C ARG A 2 10.46 -7.58 -13.21
N SER A 3 10.05 -7.07 -14.38
CA SER A 3 10.89 -7.04 -15.59
C SER A 3 12.14 -6.16 -15.46
N ALA A 4 12.11 -5.19 -14.56
CA ALA A 4 13.25 -4.32 -14.25
C ALA A 4 14.11 -4.89 -13.10
N GLY A 5 13.89 -6.15 -12.68
CA GLY A 5 14.59 -6.76 -11.55
C GLY A 5 14.20 -6.19 -10.18
N LEU A 6 13.24 -5.28 -10.12
CA LEU A 6 12.80 -4.65 -8.88
C LEU A 6 11.91 -5.62 -8.10
N GLN A 7 12.32 -5.92 -6.88
CA GLN A 7 11.58 -6.73 -5.93
C GLN A 7 11.14 -5.87 -4.74
N GLY A 8 9.90 -6.10 -4.28
CA GLY A 8 9.40 -5.41 -3.10
C GLY A 8 10.21 -5.77 -1.84
N VAL A 9 10.36 -4.81 -0.94
CA VAL A 9 10.92 -5.06 0.40
C VAL A 9 9.98 -5.99 1.18
N VAL A 10 10.55 -7.02 1.79
CA VAL A 10 9.82 -7.90 2.70
C VAL A 10 9.84 -7.27 4.09
N ARG A 11 8.67 -7.05 4.69
CA ARG A 11 8.58 -6.50 6.05
C ARG A 11 9.29 -7.44 7.04
N GLY A 12 10.10 -6.86 7.92
CA GLY A 12 10.69 -7.56 9.07
C GLY A 12 9.62 -7.96 10.11
N LYS A 13 10.00 -8.06 11.39
CA LYS A 13 9.06 -8.39 12.47
C LYS A 13 7.84 -7.47 12.43
N LYS A 14 6.64 -8.06 12.31
CA LYS A 14 5.38 -7.32 12.33
C LYS A 14 5.17 -6.73 13.73
N VAL A 15 5.37 -5.41 13.85
CA VAL A 15 4.96 -4.64 15.03
C VAL A 15 3.59 -4.06 14.71
N THR A 16 2.54 -4.58 15.36
CA THR A 16 1.18 -4.05 15.20
C THR A 16 0.98 -2.93 16.20
N ALA A 17 1.18 -1.68 15.77
CA ALA A 17 0.94 -0.50 16.61
C ALA A 17 -0.53 0.00 16.55
N THR A 18 -1.36 -0.58 15.67
CA THR A 18 -2.72 -0.09 15.41
C THR A 18 -3.70 -1.26 15.40
N ASN A 19 -4.72 -1.18 16.25
CA ASN A 19 -5.86 -2.09 16.20
C ASN A 19 -6.92 -1.45 15.28
N PRO A 20 -7.30 -2.08 14.16
CA PRO A 20 -8.30 -1.51 13.27
C PRO A 20 -9.64 -1.38 13.99
N ASP A 21 -10.29 -0.23 13.81
CA ASP A 21 -11.65 -0.02 14.31
C ASP A 21 -12.65 -0.78 13.42
N ALA A 22 -13.25 -1.84 13.97
CA ALA A 22 -14.22 -2.67 13.26
C ALA A 22 -15.56 -1.96 13.00
N ALA A 23 -15.82 -0.82 13.66
CA ALA A 23 -17.02 -0.02 13.42
C ALA A 23 -16.90 0.87 12.17
N GLN A 24 -15.68 1.10 11.67
CA GLN A 24 -15.44 1.86 10.45
C GLN A 24 -15.76 0.99 9.22
N PRO A 25 -16.60 1.46 8.29
CA PRO A 25 -16.84 0.73 7.05
C PRO A 25 -15.55 0.65 6.24
N CYS A 26 -15.28 -0.53 5.67
CA CYS A 26 -14.17 -0.68 4.73
C CYS A 26 -14.45 0.18 3.49
N PRO A 27 -13.49 1.00 3.02
CA PRO A 27 -13.67 1.76 1.79
C PRO A 27 -13.95 0.86 0.59
N ASP A 28 -14.80 1.32 -0.32
CA ASP A 28 -15.14 0.58 -1.54
C ASP A 28 -13.91 0.39 -2.43
N ASP A 29 -13.70 -0.86 -2.87
CA ASP A 29 -12.72 -1.17 -3.91
C ASP A 29 -13.25 -0.70 -5.28
N LYS A 30 -12.82 0.47 -5.69
CA LYS A 30 -13.24 1.10 -6.95
C LYS A 30 -12.81 0.33 -8.20
N VAL A 31 -11.85 -0.58 -8.10
CA VAL A 31 -11.27 -1.29 -9.25
C VAL A 31 -11.39 -2.80 -9.15
N ASN A 32 -12.01 -3.34 -8.10
CA ASN A 32 -12.18 -4.77 -7.87
C ASN A 32 -10.87 -5.56 -8.03
N ARG A 33 -9.77 -5.01 -7.50
CA ARG A 33 -8.38 -5.51 -7.65
C ARG A 33 -7.88 -5.69 -9.09
N ALA A 34 -8.56 -5.11 -10.08
CA ALA A 34 -8.14 -5.09 -11.48
C ALA A 34 -7.25 -3.87 -11.75
N PHE A 35 -5.95 -3.99 -11.46
CA PHE A 35 -4.95 -2.95 -11.73
C PHE A 35 -4.47 -2.98 -13.19
N VAL A 36 -5.40 -2.88 -14.13
CA VAL A 36 -5.14 -2.90 -15.57
C VAL A 36 -5.77 -1.68 -16.22
N ALA A 37 -4.99 -0.94 -17.01
CA ALA A 37 -5.43 0.21 -17.78
C ALA A 37 -5.23 -0.06 -19.28
N LYS A 38 -6.21 0.32 -20.11
CA LYS A 38 -6.13 0.19 -21.58
C LYS A 38 -5.35 1.36 -22.21
N VAL A 39 -5.40 2.53 -21.59
CA VAL A 39 -4.73 3.76 -22.04
C VAL A 39 -4.02 4.46 -20.88
N PRO A 40 -2.99 5.30 -21.14
CA PRO A 40 -2.32 6.08 -20.10
C PRO A 40 -3.31 6.96 -19.31
N ASN A 41 -2.99 7.22 -18.03
CA ASN A 41 -3.77 8.07 -17.12
C ASN A 41 -5.22 7.62 -16.84
N GLN A 42 -5.63 6.41 -17.23
CA GLN A 42 -6.98 5.88 -16.99
C GLN A 42 -7.18 5.38 -15.54
N LEU A 43 -6.12 4.94 -14.87
CA LEU A 43 -6.17 4.38 -13.52
C LEU A 43 -4.98 4.89 -12.70
N TRP A 44 -5.28 5.37 -11.50
CA TRP A 44 -4.31 5.89 -10.55
C TRP A 44 -4.49 5.16 -9.23
N VAL A 45 -3.37 4.80 -8.60
CA VAL A 45 -3.35 4.19 -7.27
C VAL A 45 -2.56 5.12 -6.37
N SER A 46 -3.13 5.46 -5.23
CA SER A 46 -2.44 6.10 -4.13
C SER A 46 -2.61 5.19 -2.92
N ASP A 47 -1.52 4.95 -2.22
CA ASP A 47 -1.51 4.27 -0.94
C ASP A 47 -0.68 5.12 0.02
N PHE A 48 -0.97 4.99 1.30
CA PHE A 48 -0.15 5.60 2.33
C PHE A 48 0.32 4.54 3.30
N THR A 49 1.60 4.59 3.65
CA THR A 49 2.17 3.59 4.54
C THR A 49 3.12 4.20 5.55
N TYR A 50 3.25 3.52 6.69
CA TYR A 50 4.24 3.86 7.70
C TYR A 50 5.47 2.97 7.52
N VAL A 51 6.63 3.59 7.34
CA VAL A 51 7.93 2.93 7.20
C VAL A 51 8.77 3.23 8.42
N SER A 52 9.33 2.20 9.06
CA SER A 52 10.26 2.38 10.18
C SER A 52 11.58 2.96 9.68
N SER A 53 12.04 4.05 10.28
CA SER A 53 13.38 4.62 10.10
C SER A 53 14.20 4.54 11.40
N TRP A 54 15.47 4.96 11.34
CA TRP A 54 16.36 4.99 12.51
C TRP A 54 15.96 6.05 13.55
N GLN A 55 15.33 7.15 13.10
CA GLN A 55 14.84 8.19 14.01
C GLN A 55 13.44 7.89 14.52
N ASP A 56 12.51 7.54 13.63
CA ASP A 56 11.10 7.26 13.96
C ASP A 56 10.33 6.63 12.78
N MET A 57 8.99 6.62 12.80
CA MET A 57 8.13 6.27 11.67
C MET A 57 8.04 7.40 10.63
N VAL A 58 8.17 7.06 9.35
CA VAL A 58 7.98 7.98 8.22
C VAL A 58 6.70 7.62 7.48
N TYR A 59 5.93 8.63 7.08
CA TYR A 59 4.75 8.49 6.23
C TYR A 59 5.14 8.65 4.77
N VAL A 60 4.79 7.67 3.94
CA VAL A 60 5.09 7.63 2.50
C VAL A 60 3.80 7.45 1.72
#